data_AF-A0AAU3GKR7-F1
#
_entry.id   AF-A0AAU3GKR7-F1
#
_cell.length_a   1.000
_cell.length_b   1.000
_cell.length_c   1.000
_cell.angle_alpha   90.00
_cell.angle_beta   90.00
_cell.angle_gamma   90.00
#
_symmetry.space_group_name_H-M   'P 1'
#
loop_
_entity.id
_entity.type
_entity.pdbx_description
1 polymer ?
#
loop_
_entity_poly.entity_id
_entity_poly.type
_entity_poly.pdbx_seq_one_letter_code
_entity_poly.pdbx_strand_id
1 'polypeptide(L)'
;MADLGYNRGWRTLTVTRKGGKRQALPLAPPVADALDHYLASRADSSQPHQSRLQGPLFVTGASGPHQGGKRLDRWAITKLIRRIAQAAAIPSAAKLTPHSLRHSLATLSLDAGAALRDVQDTMGHADPRTTRAYDRARYAPDRHPATRLVSFVATIDTDI
;
A
#
# COMPACT_ATOMS: atom_id res chain seq x y z
N MET A 1 6.16 -11.25 -13.42
CA MET A 1 6.02 -9.92 -14.05
C MET A 1 4.62 -9.62 -14.58
N ALA A 2 3.83 -10.62 -14.97
CA ALA A 2 2.53 -10.43 -15.64
C ALA A 2 1.47 -9.59 -14.87
N ASP A 3 1.71 -9.29 -13.60
CA ASP A 3 0.82 -8.45 -12.79
C ASP A 3 1.20 -6.96 -12.80
N LEU A 4 2.33 -6.57 -13.41
CA LEU A 4 2.71 -5.16 -13.57
C LEU A 4 2.16 -4.60 -14.88
N GLY A 5 1.72 -3.35 -14.86
CA GLY A 5 1.21 -2.67 -16.05
C GLY A 5 1.22 -1.16 -15.92
N TYR A 6 0.49 -0.52 -16.83
CA TYR A 6 0.26 0.92 -16.85
C TYR A 6 -1.21 1.23 -17.09
N ASN A 7 -1.71 2.29 -16.47
CA ASN A 7 -3.05 2.82 -16.72
C ASN A 7 -3.00 4.36 -16.69
N ARG A 8 -3.33 5.01 -17.81
CA ARG A 8 -3.32 6.48 -17.94
C ARG A 8 -2.01 7.12 -17.46
N GLY A 9 -0.86 6.51 -17.80
CA GLY A 9 0.47 6.96 -17.39
C GLY A 9 0.92 6.51 -15.99
N TRP A 10 0.02 5.94 -15.17
CA TRP A 10 0.38 5.43 -13.83
C TRP A 10 0.85 3.99 -13.89
N ARG A 11 1.97 3.69 -13.23
CA ARG A 11 2.41 2.31 -12.99
C ARG A 11 1.37 1.61 -12.12
N THR A 12 1.00 0.37 -12.48
CA THR A 12 0.00 -0.40 -11.75
C THR A 12 0.53 -1.78 -11.35
N LEU A 13 0.01 -2.28 -10.23
CA LEU A 13 0.18 -3.66 -9.78
C LEU A 13 -1.19 -4.32 -9.64
N THR A 14 -1.41 -5.40 -10.38
CA THR A 14 -2.59 -6.25 -10.27
C THR A 14 -2.45 -7.18 -9.09
N VAL A 15 -3.36 -7.06 -8.14
CA VAL A 15 -3.42 -7.93 -6.95
C VAL A 15 -4.64 -8.84 -7.02
N THR A 16 -4.44 -10.11 -6.67
CA THR A 16 -5.54 -11.06 -6.49
C THR A 16 -6.01 -11.01 -5.04
N ARG A 17 -7.27 -10.66 -4.83
CA ARG A 17 -7.91 -10.58 -3.51
C ARG A 17 -8.65 -11.86 -3.17
N LYS A 18 -9.19 -11.91 -1.94
CA LYS A 18 -10.09 -12.98 -1.48
C LYS A 18 -11.22 -13.19 -2.49
N GLY A 19 -11.49 -14.44 -2.83
CA GLY A 19 -12.50 -14.81 -3.83
C GLY A 19 -12.01 -14.72 -5.28
N GLY A 20 -10.70 -14.62 -5.52
CA GLY A 20 -10.11 -14.65 -6.87
C GLY A 20 -10.23 -13.34 -7.66
N LYS A 21 -10.87 -12.31 -7.08
CA LYS A 21 -11.05 -11.01 -7.73
C LYS A 21 -9.69 -10.34 -7.96
N ARG A 22 -9.41 -9.98 -9.21
CA ARG A 22 -8.20 -9.22 -9.58
C ARG A 22 -8.52 -7.73 -9.61
N GLN A 23 -7.64 -6.92 -9.05
CA GLN A 23 -7.76 -5.46 -9.05
C GLN A 23 -6.40 -4.84 -9.36
N ALA A 24 -6.35 -3.96 -10.36
CA ALA A 24 -5.19 -3.13 -10.62
C ALA A 24 -5.14 -1.98 -9.60
N LEU A 25 -4.02 -1.84 -8.90
CA LEU A 25 -3.76 -0.76 -7.97
C LEU A 25 -2.71 0.17 -8.57
N PRO A 26 -2.94 1.51 -8.61
CA PRO A 26 -1.88 2.44 -8.97
C PRO A 26 -0.78 2.39 -7.91
N LEU A 27 0.47 2.44 -8.36
CA LEU A 27 1.62 2.64 -7.51
C LEU A 27 1.89 4.14 -7.43
N ALA A 28 2.03 4.67 -6.22
CA ALA A 28 2.53 6.02 -6.05
C ALA A 28 3.92 6.14 -6.70
N PRO A 29 4.29 7.28 -7.31
CA PRO A 29 5.56 7.45 -8.00
C PRO A 29 6.79 6.93 -7.22
N PRO A 30 7.00 7.27 -5.92
CA PRO A 30 8.16 6.76 -5.19
C PRO A 30 8.15 5.23 -5.00
N VAL A 31 6.97 4.61 -4.99
CA VAL A 31 6.83 3.14 -4.92
C VAL A 31 7.14 2.50 -6.27
N ALA A 32 6.71 3.13 -7.36
CA ALA A 32 7.04 2.69 -8.71
C ALA A 32 8.56 2.76 -8.97
N ASP A 33 9.19 3.87 -8.58
CA ASP A 33 10.64 4.07 -8.73
C ASP A 33 11.45 3.05 -7.90
N ALA A 34 11.05 2.83 -6.64
CA ALA A 34 11.69 1.83 -5.79
C ALA A 34 11.53 0.40 -6.34
N LEU A 35 10.36 0.10 -6.93
CA LEU A 35 10.13 -1.17 -7.59
C LEU A 35 11.03 -1.32 -8.82
N ASP A 36 11.16 -0.28 -9.64
CA ASP A 36 12.01 -0.32 -10.84
C ASP A 36 13.48 -0.49 -10.50
N HIS A 37 13.98 0.19 -9.48
CA HIS A 37 15.34 -0.03 -8.97
C HIS A 37 15.53 -1.48 -8.51
N TYR A 38 14.57 -2.02 -7.76
CA TYR A 38 14.61 -3.43 -7.35
C TYR A 38 14.65 -4.38 -8.55
N LEU A 39 13.84 -4.13 -9.58
CA LEU A 39 13.79 -4.98 -10.77
C LEU A 39 15.07 -4.86 -11.62
N ALA A 40 15.66 -3.67 -11.71
CA ALA A 40 16.94 -3.45 -12.37
C ALA A 40 18.07 -4.20 -11.67
N SER A 41 18.18 -4.10 -10.34
CA SER A 41 19.22 -4.83 -9.58
C SER A 41 19.04 -6.36 -9.65
N ARG A 42 17.79 -6.82 -9.71
CA ARG A 42 17.46 -8.24 -9.94
C ARG A 42 17.85 -8.70 -11.36
N ALA A 43 17.70 -7.84 -12.36
CA ALA A 43 18.10 -8.13 -13.74
C ALA A 43 19.63 -8.13 -13.93
N ASP A 44 20.37 -7.35 -13.15
CA ASP A 44 21.83 -7.23 -13.24
C ASP A 44 22.58 -8.36 -12.52
N SER A 45 21.98 -8.95 -11.48
CA SER A 45 22.61 -10.00 -10.68
C SER A 45 23.01 -11.25 -11.50
N SER A 46 24.30 -11.58 -11.50
CA SER A 46 24.99 -12.61 -12.29
C SER A 46 24.68 -14.08 -11.88
N GLN A 47 23.43 -14.43 -11.58
CA GLN A 47 23.06 -15.80 -11.25
C GLN A 47 22.64 -16.62 -12.49
N PRO A 48 23.07 -17.89 -12.63
CA PRO A 48 23.00 -18.61 -13.90
C PRO A 48 21.65 -19.28 -14.21
N HIS A 49 20.70 -19.34 -13.27
CA HIS A 49 19.50 -20.15 -13.44
C HIS A 49 18.21 -19.36 -13.21
N GLN A 50 17.31 -19.49 -14.19
CA GLN A 50 16.02 -18.83 -14.41
C GLN A 50 16.11 -17.40 -14.96
N SER A 51 15.45 -17.21 -16.11
CA SER A 51 15.18 -15.91 -16.70
C SER A 51 14.86 -14.88 -15.61
N ARG A 52 15.71 -13.85 -15.50
CA ARG A 52 15.89 -13.03 -14.28
C ARG A 52 14.62 -12.33 -13.80
N LEU A 53 13.62 -12.18 -14.68
CA LEU A 53 12.32 -11.56 -14.40
C LEU A 53 11.14 -12.54 -14.49
N GLN A 54 11.37 -13.82 -14.71
CA GLN A 54 10.33 -14.85 -14.62
C GLN A 54 10.03 -15.20 -13.15
N GLY A 55 8.81 -15.68 -12.90
CA GLY A 55 8.38 -16.11 -11.58
C GLY A 55 7.88 -14.97 -10.66
N PRO A 56 7.99 -15.14 -9.32
CA PRO A 56 7.48 -14.21 -8.32
C PRO A 56 8.02 -12.79 -8.51
N LEU A 57 7.22 -11.77 -8.19
CA LEU A 57 7.67 -10.37 -8.25
C LEU A 57 8.84 -10.13 -7.28
N PHE A 58 8.64 -10.49 -6.01
CA PHE A 58 9.65 -10.38 -4.96
C PHE A 58 10.28 -11.74 -4.64
N VAL A 59 11.60 -11.77 -4.60
CA VAL A 59 12.41 -12.97 -4.34
C VAL A 59 13.41 -12.77 -3.21
N THR A 60 13.87 -13.87 -2.62
CA THR A 60 14.94 -13.87 -1.60
C THR A 60 16.27 -13.45 -2.22
N GLY A 61 17.07 -12.69 -1.45
CA GLY A 61 18.41 -12.29 -1.87
C GLY A 61 19.37 -13.47 -1.98
N ALA A 62 20.49 -13.25 -2.67
CA ALA A 62 21.57 -14.21 -2.87
C ALA A 62 22.43 -14.47 -1.61
N SER A 63 22.28 -13.64 -0.58
CA SER A 63 23.20 -13.57 0.54
C SER A 63 22.92 -14.67 1.57
N GLY A 64 23.69 -15.76 1.52
CA GLY A 64 23.67 -16.86 2.49
C GLY A 64 24.00 -18.22 1.86
N PRO A 65 24.11 -19.30 2.65
CA PRO A 65 24.39 -20.65 2.14
C PRO A 65 23.22 -21.27 1.35
N HIS A 66 22.15 -20.51 1.12
CA HIS A 66 20.96 -20.96 0.41
C HIS A 66 20.86 -20.22 -0.92
N GLN A 67 20.60 -20.96 -2.00
CA GLN A 67 20.37 -20.37 -3.32
C GLN A 67 19.25 -19.32 -3.24
N GLY A 68 19.58 -18.08 -3.60
CA GLY A 68 18.63 -16.96 -3.70
C GLY A 68 17.61 -17.17 -4.83
N GLY A 69 16.72 -16.19 -5.04
CA GLY A 69 15.76 -16.22 -6.15
C GLY A 69 14.43 -16.94 -5.86
N LYS A 70 14.23 -17.45 -4.65
CA LYS A 70 12.95 -18.08 -4.25
C LYS A 70 11.89 -17.03 -3.92
N ARG A 71 10.60 -17.39 -4.02
CA ARG A 71 9.48 -16.51 -3.62
C ARG A 71 9.68 -16.02 -2.18
N LEU A 72 9.57 -14.73 -1.98
CA LEU A 72 9.60 -14.15 -0.63
C LEU A 72 8.35 -14.57 0.16
N ASP A 73 8.54 -15.12 1.36
CA ASP A 73 7.44 -15.52 2.22
C ASP A 73 6.93 -14.38 3.12
N ARG A 74 5.80 -14.62 3.79
CA ARG A 74 5.17 -13.65 4.70
C ARG A 74 6.05 -13.31 5.90
N TRP A 75 6.84 -14.26 6.40
CA TRP A 75 7.66 -14.08 7.58
C TRP A 75 8.88 -13.20 7.27
N ALA A 76 9.50 -13.38 6.11
CA ALA A 76 10.58 -12.54 5.59
C ALA A 76 10.13 -11.08 5.45
N ILE A 77 8.92 -10.84 4.91
CA ILE A 77 8.32 -9.50 4.88
C ILE A 77 8.13 -8.94 6.30
N THR A 78 7.60 -9.75 7.23
CA THR A 78 7.38 -9.30 8.61
C THR A 78 8.71 -8.93 9.29
N LYS A 79 9.77 -9.74 9.09
CA LYS A 79 11.11 -9.47 9.58
C LYS A 79 11.69 -8.19 8.97
N LEU A 80 11.48 -7.97 7.66
CA LEU A 80 11.90 -6.76 6.98
C LEU A 80 11.24 -5.50 7.56
N ILE A 81 9.91 -5.53 7.75
CA ILE A 81 9.15 -4.43 8.37
C ILE A 81 9.69 -4.13 9.76
N ARG A 82 9.87 -5.15 10.60
CA ARG A 82 10.38 -4.98 11.98
C ARG A 82 11.78 -4.39 11.98
N ARG A 83 12.67 -4.86 11.09
CA ARG A 83 14.03 -4.32 10.95
C ARG A 83 14.02 -2.84 10.58
N ILE A 84 13.20 -2.45 9.60
CA ILE A 84 13.07 -1.03 9.19
C ILE A 84 12.51 -0.21 10.35
N ALA A 85 11.48 -0.70 11.04
CA ALA A 85 10.87 -0.01 12.17
C ALA A 85 11.82 0.16 13.36
N GLN A 86 12.67 -0.84 13.63
CA GLN A 86 13.72 -0.76 14.64
C GLN A 86 14.77 0.30 14.28
N ALA A 87 15.22 0.33 13.03
CA ALA A 87 16.16 1.34 12.54
C ALA A 87 15.56 2.76 12.61
N ALA A 88 14.24 2.88 12.46
CA ALA A 88 13.49 4.12 12.63
C ALA A 88 13.09 4.42 14.09
N ALA A 89 13.61 3.67 15.07
CA ALA A 89 13.35 3.83 16.50
C ALA A 89 11.85 3.82 16.89
N ILE A 90 11.01 3.09 16.17
CA ILE A 90 9.58 2.97 16.50
C ILE A 90 9.44 2.10 17.78
N PRO A 91 8.85 2.62 18.88
CA PRO A 91 8.81 1.89 20.16
C PRO A 91 8.13 0.52 20.09
N SER A 92 7.14 0.37 19.20
CA SER A 92 6.39 -0.86 18.99
C SER A 92 6.90 -1.72 17.83
N ALA A 93 8.12 -1.48 17.33
CA ALA A 93 8.66 -2.13 16.14
C ALA A 93 8.50 -3.66 16.15
N ALA A 94 8.75 -4.33 17.28
CA ALA A 94 8.63 -5.78 17.41
C ALA A 94 7.20 -6.33 17.17
N LYS A 95 6.17 -5.50 17.37
CA LYS A 95 4.75 -5.87 17.21
C LYS A 95 4.23 -5.57 15.80
N LEU A 96 4.99 -4.86 14.97
CA LEU A 96 4.54 -4.50 13.62
C LEU A 96 4.46 -5.71 12.70
N THR A 97 3.44 -5.69 11.86
CA THR A 97 3.13 -6.69 10.84
C THR A 97 2.66 -5.99 9.56
N PRO A 98 2.55 -6.70 8.42
CA PRO A 98 1.94 -6.14 7.21
C PRO A 98 0.53 -5.57 7.44
N HIS A 99 -0.26 -6.19 8.33
CA HIS A 99 -1.61 -5.70 8.66
C HIS A 99 -1.54 -4.37 9.41
N SER A 100 -0.56 -4.16 10.28
CA SER A 100 -0.35 -2.88 10.98
C SER A 100 -0.15 -1.72 10.00
N LEU A 101 0.63 -1.93 8.93
CA LEU A 101 0.83 -0.92 7.88
C LEU A 101 -0.46 -0.68 7.08
N ARG A 102 -1.21 -1.74 6.78
CA ARG A 102 -2.51 -1.65 6.10
C ARG A 102 -3.54 -0.86 6.92
N HIS A 103 -3.60 -1.07 8.24
CA HIS A 103 -4.47 -0.29 9.13
C HIS A 103 -4.06 1.19 9.16
N SER A 104 -2.76 1.46 9.16
CA SER A 104 -2.23 2.82 9.13
C SER A 104 -2.60 3.51 7.82
N LEU A 105 -2.50 2.83 6.67
CA LEU A 105 -2.95 3.36 5.38
C LEU A 105 -4.43 3.78 5.43
N ALA A 106 -5.32 2.92 5.92
CA ALA A 106 -6.75 3.22 5.98
C ALA A 106 -7.04 4.42 6.89
N THR A 107 -6.43 4.45 8.07
CA THR A 107 -6.60 5.53 9.05
C THR A 107 -6.08 6.86 8.48
N LEU A 108 -4.83 6.89 8.01
CA LEU A 108 -4.18 8.11 7.52
C LEU A 108 -4.86 8.66 6.26
N SER A 109 -5.39 7.79 5.40
CA SER A 109 -6.14 8.24 4.21
C SER A 109 -7.43 8.97 4.61
N LEU A 110 -8.17 8.45 5.59
CA LEU A 110 -9.40 9.08 6.08
C LEU A 110 -9.12 10.37 6.85
N ASP A 111 -8.04 10.39 7.64
CA ASP A 111 -7.56 11.59 8.34
C ASP A 111 -7.18 12.69 7.33
N ALA A 112 -6.50 12.32 6.23
CA ALA A 112 -6.19 13.21 5.12
C ALA A 112 -7.40 13.63 4.27
N GLY A 113 -8.61 13.16 4.59
CA GLY A 113 -9.85 13.58 3.94
C GLY A 113 -10.24 12.78 2.70
N ALA A 114 -9.58 11.66 2.42
CA ALA A 114 -9.99 10.77 1.33
C ALA A 114 -11.43 10.28 1.55
N ALA A 115 -12.18 10.11 0.47
CA ALA A 115 -13.55 9.61 0.57
C ALA A 115 -13.56 8.16 1.07
N LEU A 116 -14.51 7.83 1.95
CA LEU A 116 -14.65 6.49 2.54
C LEU A 116 -14.69 5.39 1.47
N ARG A 117 -15.36 5.65 0.34
CA ARG A 117 -15.47 4.71 -0.79
C ARG A 117 -14.10 4.43 -1.44
N ASP A 118 -13.25 5.45 -1.59
CA ASP A 118 -11.95 5.31 -2.26
C ASP A 118 -11.00 4.49 -1.36
N VAL A 119 -11.07 4.70 -0.04
CA VAL A 119 -10.37 3.90 0.96
C VAL A 119 -10.91 2.47 0.98
N GLN A 120 -12.24 2.28 0.89
CA GLN A 120 -12.87 0.97 0.82
C GLN A 120 -12.39 0.17 -0.40
N ASP A 121 -12.36 0.78 -1.59
CA ASP A 121 -11.92 0.15 -2.83
C ASP A 121 -10.43 -0.21 -2.79
N THR A 122 -9.61 0.69 -2.25
CA THR A 122 -8.17 0.43 -2.01
C THR A 122 -7.97 -0.75 -1.07
N MET A 123 -8.80 -0.83 -0.04
CA MET A 123 -8.78 -1.89 0.96
C MET A 123 -9.51 -3.17 0.49
N GLY A 124 -10.23 -3.13 -0.63
CA GLY A 124 -11.02 -4.26 -1.12
C GLY A 124 -12.01 -4.80 -0.08
N HIS A 125 -12.57 -3.92 0.77
CA HIS A 125 -13.57 -4.33 1.75
C HIS A 125 -14.94 -4.43 1.08
N ALA A 126 -15.61 -5.57 1.26
CA ALA A 126 -16.96 -5.77 0.74
C ALA A 126 -18.01 -4.97 1.54
N ASP A 127 -17.82 -4.86 2.86
CA ASP A 127 -18.72 -4.12 3.75
C ASP A 127 -18.09 -2.75 4.11
N PRO A 128 -18.77 -1.62 3.82
CA PRO A 128 -18.34 -0.29 4.23
C PRO A 128 -18.10 -0.16 5.74
N ARG A 129 -18.80 -0.94 6.58
CA ARG A 129 -18.62 -0.96 8.04
C ARG A 129 -17.18 -1.33 8.43
N THR A 130 -16.54 -2.22 7.67
CA THR A 130 -15.13 -2.59 7.91
C THR A 130 -14.20 -1.41 7.70
N THR A 131 -14.49 -0.52 6.73
CA THR A 131 -13.69 0.69 6.51
C THR A 131 -14.03 1.79 7.52
N ARG A 132 -15.31 1.94 7.90
CA ARG A 132 -15.75 2.93 8.90
C ARG A 132 -15.08 2.75 10.27
N ALA A 133 -14.66 1.53 10.61
CA ALA A 133 -13.91 1.28 11.84
C ALA A 133 -12.58 2.07 11.91
N TYR A 134 -12.02 2.51 10.78
CA TYR A 134 -10.83 3.36 10.73
C TYR A 134 -11.13 4.85 10.77
N ASP A 135 -12.38 5.27 10.59
CA ASP A 135 -12.76 6.68 10.61
C ASP A 135 -12.86 7.17 12.06
N ARG A 136 -11.76 7.74 12.54
CA ARG A 136 -11.64 8.32 13.88
C ARG A 136 -12.36 9.66 14.00
N ALA A 137 -12.49 10.39 12.89
CA ALA A 137 -13.10 11.71 12.84
C ALA A 137 -14.59 11.66 12.47
N ARG A 138 -15.22 10.47 12.43
CA ARG A 138 -16.61 10.29 12.00
C ARG A 138 -17.66 11.04 12.82
N TYR A 139 -17.33 11.42 14.05
CA TYR A 139 -18.19 12.21 14.94
C TYR A 139 -17.63 13.61 15.21
N ALA A 140 -16.60 14.02 14.46
CA ALA A 140 -16.02 15.34 14.63
C ALA A 140 -17.03 16.40 14.15
N PRO A 141 -17.37 17.42 14.96
CA PRO A 141 -18.41 18.41 14.63
C PRO A 141 -18.15 19.18 13.34
N ASP A 142 -16.88 19.45 13.02
CA ASP A 142 -16.40 20.10 11.79
C ASP A 142 -16.63 19.24 10.53
N ARG A 143 -16.73 17.92 10.69
CA ARG A 143 -17.08 16.98 9.61
C ARG A 143 -18.58 16.73 9.48
N HIS A 144 -19.39 17.26 10.40
CA HIS A 144 -20.84 17.11 10.31
C HIS A 144 -21.37 17.77 9.02
N PRO A 145 -22.28 17.13 8.28
CA PRO A 145 -22.78 17.66 7.01
C PRO A 145 -23.33 19.09 7.12
N ALA A 146 -24.04 19.40 8.22
CA ALA A 146 -24.54 20.74 8.46
C ALA A 146 -23.41 21.77 8.61
N THR A 147 -22.36 21.45 9.35
CA THR A 147 -21.20 22.34 9.56
C THR A 147 -20.47 22.59 8.25
N ARG A 148 -20.25 21.54 7.44
CA ARG A 148 -19.61 21.66 6.12
C ARG A 148 -20.43 22.50 5.14
N LEU A 149 -21.75 22.39 5.19
CA LEU A 149 -22.64 23.19 4.36
C LEU A 149 -22.54 24.68 4.71
N VAL A 150 -22.49 25.02 6.00
CA VAL A 150 -22.29 26.42 6.44
C VAL A 150 -20.95 26.95 5.96
N SER A 151 -19.85 26.20 6.13
CA SER A 151 -18.54 26.62 5.63
C SER A 151 -18.50 26.80 4.11
N PHE A 152 -19.15 25.90 3.36
CA PHE A 152 -19.21 26.00 1.90
C PHE A 152 -19.99 27.24 1.43
N VAL A 153 -21.16 27.52 2.03
CA VAL A 153 -21.95 28.72 1.71
C VAL A 153 -21.18 30.00 2.06
N ALA A 154 -20.51 30.04 3.22
CA ALA A 154 -19.71 31.19 3.62
C ALA A 154 -18.55 31.50 2.64
N THR A 155 -17.95 30.48 2.03
CA THR A 155 -16.92 30.68 1.00
C THR A 155 -17.51 31.31 -0.27
N ILE A 156 -18.74 30.94 -0.66
CA ILE A 156 -19.40 31.48 -1.86
C ILE A 156 -19.75 32.97 -1.67
N ASP A 157 -20.16 33.37 -0.48
CA ASP A 157 -20.50 34.77 -0.17
C ASP A 157 -19.28 35.71 -0.11
N THR A 158 -18.06 35.17 -0.04
CA THR A 158 -16.83 35.98 0.02
C THR A 158 -16.28 36.33 -1.38
N ASP A 159 -16.77 35.66 -2.43
CA ASP A 159 -16.33 35.83 -3.82
C ASP A 159 -17.27 36.73 -4.67
N ILE A 160 -18.17 37.49 -4.03
CA ILE A 160 -19.06 38.51 -4.64
C ILE A 160 -18.73 39.89 -4.07
#